data_AF-A0AAV8B5I9-F1
#
_entry.id   AF-A0AAV8B5I9-F1
#
_cell.length_a   1.000
_cell.length_b   1.000
_cell.length_c   1.000
_cell.angle_alpha   90.00
_cell.angle_beta   90.00
_cell.angle_gamma   90.00
#
_symmetry.space_group_name_H-M   'P 1'
#
loop_
_entity.id
_entity.type
_entity.pdbx_description
1 polymer ?
#
loop_
_entity_poly.entity_id
_entity_poly.type
_entity_poly.pdbx_seq_one_letter_code
_entity_poly.pdbx_strand_id
1 'polypeptide(L)'
;MFSTDSYSTVRGVDKLIPVDVYLPGCPPKPEAVIDAITKLRKKISREIMEDRTRSQEENRCFTTDHKFHVQRSTHTGNYDQRLIYQSQDTSKISSKTFLRSKDSVSSYELLN
;
A
#
# COMPACT_ATOMS: atom_id res chain seq x y z
N MET A 1 12.57 16.18 8.14
CA MET A 1 13.45 15.20 8.83
C MET A 1 13.95 14.12 7.87
N PHE A 2 13.15 13.60 6.94
CA PHE A 2 13.57 12.56 5.97
C PHE A 2 14.35 13.10 4.76
N SER A 3 15.26 14.06 4.96
CA SER A 3 15.95 14.78 3.87
C SER A 3 17.38 14.32 3.60
N THR A 4 17.97 13.46 4.44
CA THR A 4 19.26 12.78 4.18
C THR A 4 19.09 11.27 4.00
N ASP A 5 18.68 10.49 5.02
CA ASP A 5 18.92 9.03 5.02
C ASP A 5 17.65 8.17 5.04
N SER A 6 17.01 8.03 3.87
CA SER A 6 15.82 7.20 3.69
C SER A 6 15.78 6.65 2.27
N TYR A 7 15.62 5.34 2.16
CA TYR A 7 15.65 4.59 0.90
C TYR A 7 14.31 4.61 0.14
N SER A 8 13.21 4.89 0.85
CA SER A 8 11.85 4.75 0.31
C SER A 8 11.10 6.07 0.14
N THR A 9 11.62 7.17 0.66
CA THR A 9 10.93 8.47 0.59
C THR A 9 11.43 9.32 -0.56
N VAL A 10 10.52 9.79 -1.41
CA VAL A 10 10.80 10.81 -2.43
C VAL A 10 11.08 12.16 -1.75
N ARG A 11 12.13 12.85 -2.18
CA ARG A 11 12.54 14.14 -1.60
C ARG A 11 11.82 15.28 -2.30
N GLY A 12 10.75 15.76 -1.66
CA GLY A 12 9.87 16.77 -2.24
C GLY A 12 8.84 16.14 -3.17
N VAL A 13 7.63 16.72 -3.15
CA VAL A 13 6.51 16.28 -4.00
C VAL A 13 6.58 16.86 -5.41
N ASP A 14 7.42 17.88 -5.60
CA ASP A 14 7.72 18.58 -6.85
C ASP A 14 8.34 17.69 -7.93
N LYS A 15 8.92 16.56 -7.54
CA LYS A 15 9.44 15.55 -8.46
C LYS A 15 8.35 14.71 -9.13
N LEU A 16 7.15 14.66 -8.54
CA LEU A 16 6.03 13.86 -9.03
C LEU A 16 4.97 14.72 -9.68
N ILE A 17 4.65 15.86 -9.07
CA ILE A 17 3.61 16.78 -9.53
C ILE A 17 4.10 18.23 -9.42
N PRO A 18 3.65 19.13 -10.31
CA PRO A 18 3.99 20.53 -10.19
C PRO A 18 3.39 21.13 -8.91
N VAL A 19 4.19 21.91 -8.18
CA VAL A 19 3.78 22.57 -6.93
C VAL A 19 3.54 24.05 -7.17
N ASP A 20 2.36 24.54 -6.78
CA ASP A 20 2.01 25.94 -6.97
C ASP A 20 2.59 26.88 -5.92
N VAL A 21 2.56 26.46 -4.65
CA VAL A 21 2.99 27.25 -3.48
C VAL A 21 3.64 26.32 -2.46
N TYR A 22 4.82 26.69 -1.97
CA TYR A 22 5.50 25.97 -0.89
C TYR A 22 5.16 26.56 0.48
N LEU A 23 4.76 25.70 1.43
CA LEU A 23 4.49 26.06 2.82
C LEU A 23 5.50 25.38 3.75
N PRO A 24 6.50 26.10 4.29
CA PRO A 24 7.44 25.54 5.25
C PRO A 24 6.81 25.39 6.65
N GLY A 25 7.16 24.32 7.35
CA GLY A 25 6.74 24.07 8.74
C GLY A 25 6.72 22.58 9.07
N CYS A 26 6.84 22.23 10.35
CA CYS A 26 6.79 20.84 10.80
C CYS A 26 6.23 20.72 12.24
N PRO A 27 4.89 20.73 12.43
CA PRO A 27 3.86 21.11 11.45
C PRO A 27 3.80 22.64 11.28
N PRO A 28 3.31 23.15 10.13
CA PRO A 28 3.09 24.58 9.96
C PRO A 28 2.03 25.09 10.94
N LYS A 29 2.21 26.32 11.42
CA LYS A 29 1.20 26.99 12.23
C LYS A 29 -0.08 27.24 11.41
N PRO A 30 -1.27 27.27 12.05
CA PRO A 30 -2.53 27.48 11.32
C PRO A 30 -2.56 28.81 10.56
N GLU A 31 -1.93 29.87 11.08
CA GLU A 31 -1.84 31.17 10.39
C GLU A 31 -1.04 31.06 9.08
N ALA A 32 0.00 30.23 9.07
CA ALA A 32 0.84 30.01 7.88
C ALA A 32 0.08 29.25 6.78
N VAL A 33 -0.85 28.36 7.16
CA VAL A 33 -1.73 27.67 6.22
C VAL A 33 -2.69 28.66 5.54
N ILE A 34 -3.28 29.58 6.32
CA ILE A 34 -4.19 30.60 5.80
C ILE A 34 -3.46 31.56 4.85
N ASP A 35 -2.22 31.94 5.18
CA ASP A 35 -1.38 32.74 4.29
C ASP A 35 -1.06 32.01 2.98
N ALA A 36 -0.74 30.72 3.02
CA ALA A 36 -0.50 29.91 1.81
C ALA A 36 -1.73 29.87 0.89
N ILE A 37 -2.93 29.70 1.45
CA ILE A 37 -4.19 29.74 0.69
C ILE A 37 -4.40 31.13 0.07
N THR A 38 -4.10 32.19 0.83
CA THR A 38 -4.22 33.57 0.34
C THR A 38 -3.23 33.85 -0.80
N LYS A 39 -2.00 33.32 -0.73
CA LYS A 39 -1.01 33.36 -1.81
C LYS A 39 -1.48 32.60 -3.04
N LEU A 40 -2.08 31.42 -2.87
CA LEU A 40 -2.64 30.65 -3.97
C LEU A 40 -3.76 31.42 -4.69
N ARG A 41 -4.68 32.03 -3.93
CA ARG A 41 -5.73 32.89 -4.51
C ARG A 41 -5.13 34.04 -5.34
N LYS A 42 -4.10 34.71 -4.82
CA LYS A 42 -3.39 35.78 -5.54
C LYS A 42 -2.71 35.28 -6.82
N LYS A 43 -2.20 34.03 -6.83
CA LYS A 43 -1.60 33.39 -8.02
C LYS A 43 -2.67 33.17 -9.09
N ILE A 44 -3.81 32.59 -8.73
CA ILE A 44 -4.94 32.35 -9.63
C ILE A 44 -5.45 33.68 -10.22
N SER A 45 -5.58 34.73 -9.42
CA SER A 45 -6.03 36.04 -9.92
C SER A 45 -5.07 36.70 -10.92
N ARG A 46 -3.81 36.28 -10.98
CA ARG A 46 -2.80 36.79 -11.92
C ARG A 46 -2.63 35.92 -13.17
N GLU A 47 -3.24 34.75 -13.19
CA GLU A 47 -3.14 33.81 -14.31
C GLU A 47 -3.85 34.40 -15.54
N ILE A 48 -3.10 34.54 -16.64
CA ILE A 48 -3.62 35.05 -17.92
C ILE A 48 -4.18 33.87 -18.71
N MET A 49 -5.28 34.07 -19.42
CA MET A 49 -5.99 33.02 -20.17
C MET A 49 -5.13 32.19 -21.16
N GLU A 50 -3.96 32.70 -21.56
CA GLU A 50 -3.02 32.06 -22.48
C GLU A 50 -2.24 30.89 -21.86
N ASP A 51 -2.05 30.86 -20.53
CA ASP A 51 -1.38 29.74 -19.84
C ASP A 51 -2.23 28.46 -19.84
N ARG A 52 -3.55 28.60 -20.04
CA ARG A 52 -4.50 27.48 -20.11
C ARG A 52 -4.30 26.59 -21.34
N THR A 53 -3.55 27.05 -22.34
CA THR A 53 -3.28 26.28 -23.57
C THR A 53 -2.15 25.27 -23.37
N ARG A 54 -1.28 25.45 -22.35
CA ARG A 54 -0.14 24.56 -22.06
C ARG A 54 -0.47 23.34 -21.20
N SER A 55 -1.68 23.26 -20.65
CA SER A 55 -2.10 22.15 -19.80
C SER A 55 -2.63 20.94 -20.56
N GLN A 56 -2.55 20.92 -21.89
CA GLN A 56 -2.80 19.69 -22.64
C GLN A 56 -1.62 18.76 -22.45
N GLU A 57 -1.78 17.73 -21.62
CA GLU A 57 -0.86 16.60 -21.57
C GLU A 57 -0.75 16.01 -22.99
N GLU A 58 0.39 16.25 -23.64
CA GLU A 58 0.71 15.63 -24.91
C GLU A 58 0.90 14.13 -24.68
N ASN A 59 0.08 13.32 -25.33
CA ASN A 59 0.14 11.86 -25.29
C ASN A 59 1.34 11.34 -26.08
N ARG A 60 2.55 11.45 -25.50
CA ARG A 60 3.77 10.85 -26.04
C ARG A 60 3.84 9.38 -25.65
N CYS A 61 3.22 8.52 -26.46
CA CYS A 61 3.22 7.08 -26.24
C CYS A 61 4.49 6.44 -26.82
N PHE A 62 5.21 5.68 -25.99
CA PHE A 62 6.31 4.83 -26.42
C PHE A 62 5.99 3.37 -26.09
N THR A 63 6.18 2.48 -27.06
CA THR A 63 6.02 1.04 -26.86
C THR A 63 7.37 0.36 -26.97
N THR A 64 7.76 -0.37 -25.94
CA THR A 64 9.01 -1.16 -25.91
C THR A 64 8.71 -2.58 -25.46
N ASP A 65 9.20 -3.56 -26.21
CA ASP A 65 9.11 -4.97 -25.83
C ASP A 65 10.03 -5.27 -24.65
N HIS A 66 9.59 -6.13 -23.73
CA HIS A 66 10.36 -6.51 -22.54
C HIS A 66 10.37 -8.03 -22.33
N LYS A 67 11.43 -8.55 -21.71
CA LYS A 67 11.58 -9.98 -21.37
C LYS A 67 11.39 -10.24 -19.87
N PHE A 68 10.46 -9.54 -19.23
CA PHE A 68 10.12 -9.78 -17.83
C PHE A 68 9.27 -11.04 -17.68
N HIS A 69 9.48 -11.74 -16.57
CA HIS A 69 8.65 -12.89 -16.20
C HIS A 69 7.38 -12.43 -15.49
N VAL A 70 6.23 -12.98 -15.89
CA VAL A 70 4.94 -12.66 -15.27
C VAL A 70 4.83 -13.36 -13.91
N GLN A 71 4.68 -12.58 -12.84
CA GLN A 71 4.47 -13.08 -11.47
C GLN A 71 3.03 -12.89 -11.03
N ARG A 72 2.51 -13.81 -10.20
CA ARG A 72 1.16 -13.71 -9.61
C ARG A 72 1.12 -12.59 -8.55
N SER A 73 -0.01 -11.90 -8.41
CA SER A 73 -0.21 -10.86 -7.40
C SER A 73 0.03 -11.41 -5.99
N THR A 74 0.83 -10.68 -5.20
CA THR A 74 1.09 -10.99 -3.79
C THR A 74 -0.04 -10.51 -2.87
N HIS A 75 -0.93 -9.64 -3.35
CA HIS A 75 -2.06 -9.11 -2.60
C HIS A 75 -3.35 -9.83 -3.00
N THR A 76 -3.57 -11.02 -2.44
CA THR A 76 -4.72 -11.90 -2.75
C THR A 76 -6.03 -11.46 -2.07
N GLY A 77 -6.04 -10.35 -1.31
CA GLY A 77 -7.25 -9.82 -0.66
C GLY A 77 -7.78 -10.68 0.49
N ASN A 78 -7.07 -11.74 0.85
CA ASN A 78 -7.45 -12.67 1.89
C ASN A 78 -6.66 -12.36 3.17
N TYR A 79 -7.09 -11.30 3.84
CA TYR A 79 -6.50 -10.87 5.11
C TYR A 79 -6.87 -11.83 6.26
N ASP A 80 -8.02 -12.50 6.15
CA ASP A 80 -8.60 -13.32 7.22
C ASP A 80 -8.25 -14.82 7.18
N GLN A 81 -7.74 -15.37 6.06
CA GLN A 81 -7.37 -16.81 5.96
C GLN A 81 -5.87 -17.10 6.00
N ARG A 82 -5.05 -16.24 6.61
CA ARG A 82 -3.69 -16.63 7.00
C ARG A 82 -3.70 -17.48 8.28
N LEU A 83 -4.26 -18.69 8.19
CA LEU A 83 -3.92 -19.79 9.10
C LEU A 83 -2.50 -20.29 8.79
N ILE A 84 -1.49 -19.42 8.92
CA ILE A 84 -0.06 -19.83 8.92
C ILE A 84 0.41 -20.05 10.38
N TYR A 85 -0.55 -20.28 11.28
CA TYR A 85 -0.35 -20.88 12.58
C TYR A 85 -1.24 -22.13 12.73
N GLN A 86 -1.37 -22.94 11.67
CA GLN A 86 -1.68 -24.36 11.85
C GLN A 86 -0.37 -25.14 11.92
N SER A 87 -0.24 -25.89 12.99
CA SER A 87 0.99 -26.48 13.52
C SER A 87 1.77 -27.34 12.54
N GLN A 88 3.10 -27.26 12.68
CA GLN A 88 4.08 -28.33 12.47
C GLN A 88 3.57 -29.55 11.70
N ASP A 89 3.96 -29.63 10.43
CA ASP A 89 4.50 -30.82 9.78
C ASP A 89 4.36 -32.13 10.60
N THR A 90 3.15 -32.70 10.69
CA THR A 90 2.95 -34.03 11.28
C THR A 90 3.32 -35.12 10.27
N SER A 91 4.41 -34.94 9.53
CA SER A 91 4.99 -35.99 8.69
C SER A 91 5.98 -36.88 9.47
N LYS A 92 6.14 -36.67 10.78
CA LYS A 92 7.02 -37.49 11.65
C LYS A 92 6.39 -38.02 12.94
N ILE A 93 5.11 -38.42 12.92
CA ILE A 93 4.60 -39.35 13.96
C ILE A 93 4.25 -40.68 13.29
N SER A 94 5.17 -41.63 13.48
CA SER A 94 5.11 -43.03 13.08
C SER A 94 3.72 -43.65 13.32
N SER A 95 3.15 -44.24 12.28
CA SER A 95 1.86 -44.93 12.18
C SER A 95 1.65 -46.14 13.12
N LYS A 96 2.44 -46.29 14.18
CA LYS A 96 2.43 -47.47 15.08
C LYS A 96 1.66 -47.29 16.39
N THR A 97 1.31 -46.07 16.81
CA THR A 97 0.61 -45.85 18.10
C THR A 97 -0.91 -45.80 18.02
N PHE A 98 -1.50 -45.63 16.83
CA PHE A 98 -2.96 -45.44 16.68
C PHE A 98 -3.79 -46.72 16.55
N LEU A 99 -3.19 -47.89 16.41
CA LEU A 99 -3.94 -49.16 16.32
C LEU A 99 -4.33 -49.75 17.67
N ARG A 100 -3.81 -49.24 18.79
CA ARG A 100 -4.07 -49.82 20.13
C ARG A 100 -5.20 -49.16 20.92
N SER A 101 -5.86 -48.14 20.35
CA SER A 101 -6.93 -47.40 21.03
C SER A 101 -8.31 -47.59 20.40
N LYS A 102 -8.43 -48.39 19.33
CA LYS A 102 -9.71 -48.68 18.66
C LYS A 102 -10.47 -49.88 19.24
N ASP A 103 -9.89 -50.64 20.18
CA ASP A 103 -10.52 -51.83 20.76
C ASP A 103 -11.49 -51.54 21.92
N SER A 104 -11.66 -50.29 22.34
CA SER A 104 -12.59 -49.93 23.41
C SER A 104 -13.62 -48.90 22.95
N VAL A 105 -14.41 -49.25 21.95
CA VAL A 105 -15.71 -48.60 21.70
C VAL A 105 -16.80 -49.47 22.31
N SER A 106 -17.34 -49.06 23.46
CA SER A 106 -18.68 -49.40 23.98
C SER A 106 -18.84 -48.57 25.26
N SER A 107 -19.79 -47.67 25.43
CA SER A 107 -21.22 -47.96 25.44
C SER A 107 -22.04 -46.66 25.34
N TYR A 108 -22.87 -46.60 24.31
CA TYR A 108 -24.26 -46.11 24.22
C TYR A 108 -24.87 -45.17 25.30
N GLU A 109 -25.70 -44.22 24.79
CA GLU A 109 -27.07 -43.85 25.29
C GLU A 109 -27.13 -43.06 26.64
N LEU A 110 -27.93 -42.01 26.92
CA LEU A 110 -29.23 -41.50 26.46
C LEU A 110 -29.53 -40.11 27.11
N LEU A 111 -30.46 -39.38 26.48
CA LEU A 111 -31.49 -38.48 27.01
C LEU A 111 -31.17 -37.08 27.62
N ASN A 112 -31.82 -36.09 26.97
CA ASN A 112 -32.64 -34.98 27.48
C ASN A 112 -32.09 -34.07 28.58
#